data_AF-A0A3R7HZZ5-F1
#
_entry.id   AF-A0A3R7HZZ5-F1
#
_cell.length_a   1.000
_cell.length_b   1.000
_cell.length_c   1.000
_cell.angle_alpha   90.00
_cell.angle_beta   90.00
_cell.angle_gamma   90.00
#
_symmetry.space_group_name_H-M   'P 1'
#
loop_
_entity.id
_entity.type
_entity.pdbx_description
1 polymer ?
#
loop_
_entity_poly.entity_id
_entity_poly.type
_entity_poly.pdbx_seq_one_letter_code
_entity_poly.pdbx_strand_id
1 'polypeptide(L)'
;MFHFWYLYDLDSGSILSNKTEIIDFISCNPDEKRVIPDFFDRIYEVNEIIVQRIEELYRELEQKERTDTELVRIASDRSSRFIRDLITEIELHLKEYLYDYPEEREWEESWDSVRSKLLEVSLTKRRLQKLRRLWREYKKSGDWKGLIRQMEVFLTGMKARSQAEIPPFDGNKLKLVTVDFIS
;
A
#
# COMPACT_ATOMS: atom_id res chain seq x y z
N MET A 1 6.49 5.71 10.21
CA MET A 1 5.89 6.70 11.12
C MET A 1 4.63 7.23 10.47
N PHE A 2 3.47 6.96 11.08
CA PHE A 2 2.18 7.43 10.58
C PHE A 2 1.96 8.89 10.98
N HIS A 3 1.35 9.67 10.09
CA HIS A 3 0.96 11.05 10.36
C HIS A 3 -0.51 11.19 10.01
N PHE A 4 -1.30 11.68 10.95
CA PHE A 4 -2.73 11.87 10.78
C PHE A 4 -3.04 13.36 10.80
N TRP A 5 -3.88 13.79 9.87
CA TRP A 5 -4.36 15.17 9.74
C TRP A 5 -5.87 15.12 9.78
N TYR A 6 -6.46 15.90 10.67
CA TYR A 6 -7.90 16.00 10.82
C TYR A 6 -8.30 17.44 11.03
N LEU A 7 -9.36 17.85 10.33
CA LEU A 7 -10.10 19.07 10.58
C LEU A 7 -11.53 18.66 10.91
N TYR A 8 -12.00 19.10 12.08
CA TYR A 8 -13.31 18.76 12.60
C TYR A 8 -14.20 19.99 12.56
N ASP A 9 -15.34 19.87 11.88
CA ASP A 9 -16.36 20.91 11.85
C ASP A 9 -17.30 20.73 13.06
N LEU A 10 -17.35 21.74 13.93
CA LEU A 10 -18.13 21.71 15.17
C LEU A 10 -19.65 21.83 14.96
N ASP A 11 -20.08 22.38 13.83
CA ASP A 11 -21.50 22.60 13.50
C ASP A 11 -22.09 21.35 12.84
N SER A 12 -21.39 20.80 11.85
CA SER A 12 -21.85 19.61 11.13
C SER A 12 -21.41 18.29 11.77
N GLY A 13 -20.39 18.31 12.62
CA GLY A 13 -19.74 17.11 13.15
C GLY A 13 -18.93 16.35 12.09
N SER A 14 -18.69 16.95 10.93
CA SER A 14 -17.96 16.31 9.83
C SER A 14 -16.44 16.36 10.04
N ILE A 15 -15.75 15.37 9.46
CA ILE A 15 -14.30 15.22 9.56
C ILE A 15 -13.68 15.24 8.17
N LEU A 16 -12.77 16.17 7.95
CA LEU A 16 -11.90 16.23 6.78
C LEU A 16 -10.54 15.65 7.15
N SER A 17 -10.02 14.71 6.36
CA SER A 17 -8.74 14.04 6.61
C SER A 17 -7.71 14.19 5.49
N ASN A 18 -8.08 14.83 4.38
CA ASN A 18 -7.15 15.11 3.28
C ASN A 18 -6.27 16.31 3.63
N LYS A 19 -4.96 16.08 3.80
CA LYS A 19 -4.00 17.13 4.16
C LYS A 19 -4.02 18.34 3.21
N THR A 20 -4.15 18.12 1.90
CA THR A 20 -4.14 19.22 0.93
C THR A 20 -5.38 20.08 1.09
N GLU A 21 -6.56 19.47 1.18
CA GLU A 21 -7.82 20.19 1.38
C GLU A 21 -7.85 20.92 2.72
N ILE A 22 -7.26 20.33 3.78
CA ILE A 22 -7.10 21.00 5.08
C ILE A 22 -6.19 22.23 4.93
N ILE A 23 -5.02 22.10 4.30
CA ILE A 23 -4.09 23.23 4.13
C ILE A 23 -4.73 24.35 3.31
N ASP A 24 -5.44 24.01 2.24
CA ASP A 24 -6.15 24.98 1.41
C ASP A 24 -7.24 25.67 2.23
N PHE A 25 -7.97 24.93 3.06
CA PHE A 25 -9.02 25.48 3.93
C PHE A 25 -8.47 26.42 5.02
N ILE A 26 -7.37 26.07 5.68
CA ILE A 26 -6.78 26.89 6.75
C ILE A 26 -5.94 28.06 6.22
N SER A 27 -5.80 28.17 4.90
CA SER A 27 -4.99 29.23 4.30
C SER A 27 -5.68 30.59 4.47
N CYS A 28 -4.99 31.53 5.11
CA CYS A 28 -5.50 32.88 5.38
C CYS A 28 -4.49 33.94 4.91
N ASN A 29 -4.97 35.17 4.70
CA ASN A 29 -4.07 36.28 4.36
C ASN A 29 -3.25 36.70 5.60
N PRO A 30 -2.00 37.19 5.43
CA PRO A 30 -1.16 37.59 6.56
C PRO A 30 -1.75 38.70 7.43
N ASP A 31 -2.61 39.55 6.85
CA ASP A 31 -3.25 40.69 7.52
C ASP A 31 -4.58 40.33 8.20
N GLU A 32 -5.01 39.07 8.09
CA GLU A 32 -6.26 38.59 8.65
C GLU A 32 -6.14 38.41 10.16
N LYS A 33 -7.06 39.02 10.92
CA LYS A 33 -7.01 38.98 12.38
C LYS A 33 -7.43 37.61 12.88
N ARG A 34 -6.57 36.98 13.67
CA ARG A 34 -6.92 35.75 14.40
C ARG A 34 -8.00 36.06 15.44
N VAL A 35 -9.10 35.32 15.38
CA VAL A 35 -10.13 35.29 16.42
C VAL A 35 -9.94 33.99 17.20
N ILE A 36 -9.89 34.08 18.53
CA ILE A 36 -9.85 32.90 19.39
C ILE A 36 -11.30 32.58 19.73
N PRO A 37 -11.83 31.42 19.32
CA PRO A 37 -13.20 31.06 19.59
C PRO A 37 -13.44 30.69 21.06
N ASP A 38 -14.69 30.81 21.49
CA ASP A 38 -15.21 30.51 22.81
C ASP A 38 -15.49 29.02 23.05
N PHE A 39 -15.43 28.19 22.00
CA PHE A 39 -15.65 26.74 22.07
C PHE A 39 -14.45 25.90 22.53
N PHE A 40 -13.46 26.52 23.20
CA PHE A 40 -12.24 25.84 23.66
C PHE A 40 -12.54 24.53 24.41
N ASP A 41 -13.56 24.51 25.28
CA ASP A 41 -13.89 23.34 26.09
C ASP A 41 -14.32 22.12 25.26
N ARG A 42 -14.87 22.33 24.06
CA ARG A 42 -15.27 21.24 23.15
C ARG A 42 -14.07 20.54 22.51
N ILE A 43 -12.86 21.08 22.64
CA ILE A 43 -11.64 20.47 22.08
C ILE A 43 -11.36 19.09 22.66
N TYR A 44 -11.68 18.87 23.93
CA TYR A 44 -11.43 17.59 24.59
C TYR A 44 -12.33 16.50 24.02
N GLU A 45 -13.61 16.82 23.81
CA GLU A 45 -14.58 15.93 23.16
C GLU A 45 -14.16 15.60 21.72
N VAL A 46 -13.77 16.63 20.95
CA VAL A 46 -13.27 16.44 19.58
C VAL A 46 -12.01 15.57 19.58
N ASN A 47 -11.08 15.82 20.49
CA ASN A 47 -9.85 15.03 20.58
C ASN A 47 -10.14 13.56 20.89
N GLU A 48 -11.09 13.23 21.77
CA GLU A 48 -11.52 11.86 22.01
C GLU A 48 -12.05 11.19 20.74
N ILE A 49 -12.92 11.88 19.99
CA ILE A 49 -13.46 11.39 18.71
C ILE A 49 -12.33 11.12 17.72
N ILE A 50 -11.38 12.04 17.57
CA ILE A 50 -10.25 11.90 16.65
C ILE A 50 -9.31 10.75 17.07
N VAL A 51 -9.03 10.60 18.36
CA VAL A 51 -8.19 9.49 18.87
C VAL A 51 -8.86 8.15 18.59
N GLN A 52 -10.16 8.01 18.88
CA GLN A 52 -10.92 6.80 18.57
C GLN A 52 -10.86 6.49 17.07
N ARG A 53 -11.01 7.51 16.22
CA ARG A 53 -10.93 7.34 14.77
C ARG A 53 -9.56 6.89 14.29
N ILE A 54 -8.48 7.40 14.90
CA ILE A 54 -7.11 6.96 14.63
C ILE A 54 -6.94 5.49 15.03
N GLU A 55 -7.45 5.09 16.19
CA GLU A 55 -7.38 3.71 16.67
C GLU A 55 -8.09 2.74 15.72
N GLU A 56 -9.33 3.06 15.30
CA GLU A 56 -10.08 2.27 14.33
C GLU A 56 -9.33 2.11 13.01
N LEU A 57 -8.85 3.23 12.44
CA LEU A 57 -8.09 3.23 11.20
C LEU A 57 -6.80 2.41 11.33
N TYR A 58 -6.11 2.53 12.46
CA TYR A 58 -4.89 1.77 12.71
C TYR A 58 -5.17 0.27 12.82
N ARG A 59 -6.23 -0.13 13.53
CA ARG A 59 -6.67 -1.53 13.63
C ARG A 59 -7.08 -2.10 12.27
N GLU A 60 -7.73 -1.32 11.42
CA GLU A 60 -8.02 -1.73 10.04
C GLU A 60 -6.73 -1.98 9.24
N LEU A 61 -5.72 -1.12 9.40
CA LEU A 61 -4.42 -1.29 8.74
C LEU A 61 -3.68 -2.53 9.26
N GLU A 62 -3.70 -2.76 10.57
CA GLU A 62 -3.17 -3.95 11.23
C GLU A 62 -3.86 -5.24 10.72
N GLN A 63 -5.19 -5.23 10.60
CA GLN A 63 -5.96 -6.38 10.10
C GLN A 63 -5.76 -6.62 8.60
N LYS A 64 -5.69 -5.57 7.78
CA LYS A 64 -5.40 -5.70 6.33
C LYS A 64 -4.02 -6.28 6.09
N GLU A 65 -3.04 -5.97 6.94
CA GLU A 65 -1.71 -6.58 6.86
C GLU A 65 -1.72 -8.06 7.28
N ARG A 66 -2.57 -8.44 8.24
CA ARG A 66 -2.67 -9.83 8.74
C ARG A 66 -3.52 -10.77 7.89
N THR A 67 -4.49 -10.26 7.14
CA THR A 67 -5.56 -11.08 6.53
C THR A 67 -5.43 -11.23 5.01
N ASP A 68 -4.82 -10.26 4.32
CA ASP A 68 -4.67 -10.34 2.87
C ASP A 68 -3.46 -11.19 2.49
N THR A 69 -3.70 -12.26 1.72
CA THR A 69 -2.59 -12.92 1.00
C THR A 69 -1.93 -11.91 0.07
N GLU A 70 -0.61 -11.98 -0.12
CA GLU A 70 0.15 -10.99 -0.91
C GLU A 70 -0.42 -10.81 -2.34
N LEU A 71 -1.01 -11.87 -2.90
CA LEU A 71 -1.73 -11.87 -4.17
C LEU A 71 -2.99 -11.00 -4.17
N VAL A 72 -3.75 -10.97 -3.07
CA VAL A 72 -4.94 -10.12 -2.91
C VAL A 72 -4.54 -8.65 -2.81
N ARG A 73 -3.46 -8.32 -2.07
CA ARG A 73 -2.91 -6.96 -2.04
C ARG A 73 -2.48 -6.49 -3.44
N ILE A 74 -1.75 -7.32 -4.17
CA ILE A 74 -1.31 -7.03 -5.55
C ILE A 74 -2.48 -6.88 -6.52
N ALA A 75 -3.57 -7.65 -6.31
CA ALA A 75 -4.78 -7.57 -7.13
C ALA A 75 -5.61 -6.30 -6.86
N SER A 76 -5.59 -5.81 -5.62
CA SER A 76 -6.34 -4.63 -5.18
C SER A 76 -5.77 -3.33 -5.76
N ASP A 77 -4.44 -3.23 -5.91
CA ASP A 77 -3.83 -2.08 -6.60
C ASP A 77 -3.98 -2.23 -8.13
N ARG A 78 -4.71 -1.27 -8.72
CA ARG A 78 -4.95 -1.18 -10.17
C ARG A 78 -3.64 -1.16 -10.98
N SER A 79 -2.56 -0.67 -10.39
CA SER A 79 -1.24 -0.59 -11.01
C SER A 79 -0.49 -1.93 -11.07
N SER A 80 -0.87 -2.90 -10.23
CA SER A 80 -0.21 -4.20 -10.09
C SER A 80 -1.09 -5.39 -10.47
N ARG A 81 -2.35 -5.18 -10.84
CA ARG A 81 -3.27 -6.24 -11.32
C ARG A 81 -2.67 -7.17 -12.40
N PHE A 82 -1.87 -6.61 -13.31
CA PHE A 82 -1.20 -7.41 -14.35
C PHE A 82 -0.21 -8.45 -13.81
N ILE A 83 0.31 -8.26 -12.59
CA ILE A 83 1.22 -9.21 -11.93
C ILE A 83 0.45 -10.45 -11.51
N ARG A 84 -0.77 -10.30 -10.99
CA ARG A 84 -1.64 -11.44 -10.69
C ARG A 84 -1.92 -12.24 -11.97
N ASP A 85 -2.27 -11.54 -13.04
CA ASP A 85 -2.58 -12.17 -14.32
C ASP A 85 -1.33 -12.89 -14.88
N LEU A 86 -0.15 -12.27 -14.78
CA LEU A 86 1.15 -12.87 -15.11
C LEU A 86 1.40 -14.14 -14.29
N ILE A 87 1.25 -14.08 -12.96
CA ILE A 87 1.49 -15.23 -12.08
C ILE A 87 0.56 -16.39 -12.45
N THR A 88 -0.73 -16.12 -12.58
CA THR A 88 -1.75 -17.14 -12.88
C THR A 88 -1.47 -17.84 -14.21
N GLU A 89 -1.10 -17.08 -15.23
CA GLU A 89 -0.85 -17.62 -16.56
C GLU A 89 0.43 -18.44 -16.63
N ILE A 90 1.51 -18.01 -15.97
CA ILE A 90 2.75 -18.79 -15.93
C ILE A 90 2.57 -20.05 -15.07
N GLU A 91 1.85 -19.99 -13.95
CA GLU A 91 1.50 -21.18 -13.16
C GLU A 91 0.71 -22.20 -14.01
N LEU A 92 -0.24 -21.73 -14.84
CA LEU A 92 -0.99 -22.60 -15.74
C LEU A 92 -0.08 -23.26 -16.79
N HIS A 93 0.74 -22.46 -17.49
CA HIS A 93 1.67 -22.99 -18.49
C HIS A 93 2.68 -23.97 -17.90
N LEU A 94 3.20 -23.68 -16.71
CA LEU A 94 4.16 -24.53 -16.05
C LEU A 94 3.53 -25.86 -15.62
N LYS A 95 2.28 -25.81 -15.11
CA LYS A 95 1.51 -27.01 -14.78
C LYS A 95 1.22 -27.88 -16.02
N GLU A 96 0.83 -27.26 -17.13
CA GLU A 96 0.60 -27.97 -18.40
C GLU A 96 1.91 -28.58 -18.92
N TYR A 97 3.01 -27.83 -18.89
CA TYR A 97 4.31 -28.32 -19.35
C TYR A 97 4.84 -29.49 -18.52
N LEU A 98 4.80 -29.37 -17.19
CA LEU A 98 5.31 -30.43 -16.29
C LEU A 98 4.41 -31.67 -16.24
N TYR A 99 3.17 -31.58 -16.74
CA TYR A 99 2.34 -32.76 -16.97
C TYR A 99 2.96 -33.65 -18.06
N ASP A 100 3.45 -33.04 -19.15
CA ASP A 100 4.08 -33.74 -20.26
C ASP A 100 5.58 -34.05 -19.99
N TYR A 101 6.26 -33.23 -19.18
CA TYR A 101 7.70 -33.32 -18.87
C TYR A 101 7.98 -33.25 -17.35
N PRO A 102 7.57 -34.27 -16.57
CA PRO A 102 7.64 -34.24 -15.10
C PRO A 102 9.06 -34.21 -14.53
N GLU A 103 10.08 -34.58 -15.30
CA GLU A 103 11.49 -34.54 -14.92
C GLU A 103 12.10 -33.12 -14.95
N GLU A 104 11.49 -32.17 -15.66
CA GLU A 104 11.99 -30.80 -15.83
C GLU A 104 11.62 -29.85 -14.66
N ARG A 105 11.69 -30.37 -13.42
CA ARG A 105 11.29 -29.64 -12.21
C ARG A 105 12.14 -28.41 -11.91
N GLU A 106 13.29 -28.26 -12.58
CA GLU A 106 14.11 -27.04 -12.51
C GLU A 106 13.30 -25.77 -12.81
N TRP A 107 12.31 -25.85 -13.72
CA TRP A 107 11.48 -24.70 -14.07
C TRP A 107 10.49 -24.35 -12.97
N GLU A 108 9.99 -25.34 -12.23
CA GLU A 108 9.14 -25.16 -11.04
C GLU A 108 9.91 -24.37 -9.98
N GLU A 109 11.14 -24.80 -9.67
CA GLU A 109 12.00 -24.14 -8.68
C GLU A 109 12.38 -22.71 -9.07
N SER A 110 12.77 -22.49 -10.34
CA SER A 110 13.05 -21.15 -10.86
C SER A 110 11.81 -20.25 -10.80
N TRP A 111 10.63 -20.79 -11.11
CA TRP A 111 9.39 -20.03 -11.03
C TRP A 111 9.02 -19.67 -9.58
N ASP A 112 9.14 -20.60 -8.64
CA ASP A 112 8.85 -20.35 -7.23
C ASP A 112 9.74 -19.24 -6.63
N SER A 113 11.02 -19.21 -7.01
CA SER A 113 11.95 -18.13 -6.68
C SER A 113 11.48 -16.78 -7.23
N VAL A 114 11.07 -16.74 -8.51
CA VAL A 114 10.57 -15.53 -9.16
C VAL A 114 9.26 -15.06 -8.52
N ARG A 115 8.33 -15.99 -8.30
CA ARG A 115 7.02 -15.75 -7.68
C ARG A 115 7.17 -15.15 -6.30
N SER A 116 7.96 -15.78 -5.43
CA SER A 116 8.23 -15.27 -4.08
C SER A 116 8.77 -13.84 -4.12
N LYS A 117 9.73 -13.54 -5.02
CA LYS A 117 10.27 -12.18 -5.18
C LYS A 117 9.23 -11.18 -5.72
N LEU A 118 8.34 -11.58 -6.62
CA LEU A 118 7.27 -10.69 -7.10
C LEU A 118 6.30 -10.28 -5.99
N LEU A 119 6.08 -11.19 -5.03
CA LEU A 119 5.23 -10.97 -3.88
C LEU A 119 5.94 -10.12 -2.82
N GLU A 120 7.20 -10.43 -2.52
CA GLU A 120 7.94 -9.83 -1.41
C GLU A 120 8.64 -8.50 -1.75
N VAL A 121 8.99 -8.23 -3.02
CA VAL A 121 9.78 -7.04 -3.38
C VAL A 121 8.89 -5.81 -3.52
N SER A 122 9.35 -4.67 -3.02
CA SER A 122 8.71 -3.37 -3.30
C SER A 122 8.81 -3.00 -4.79
N LEU A 123 7.70 -3.12 -5.53
CA LEU A 123 7.66 -2.79 -6.95
C LEU A 123 7.33 -1.31 -7.18
N THR A 124 8.37 -0.48 -7.32
CA THR A 124 8.21 0.94 -7.69
C THR A 124 7.62 1.08 -9.10
N LYS A 125 7.08 2.27 -9.45
CA LYS A 125 6.52 2.56 -10.79
C LYS A 125 7.47 2.17 -11.93
N ARG A 126 8.78 2.46 -11.79
CA ARG A 126 9.81 2.08 -12.79
C ARG A 126 9.97 0.56 -12.91
N ARG A 127 9.94 -0.16 -11.78
CA ARG A 127 10.03 -1.64 -11.76
C ARG A 127 8.79 -2.26 -12.40
N LEU A 128 7.60 -1.77 -12.06
CA LEU A 128 6.34 -2.19 -12.71
C LEU A 128 6.36 -1.94 -14.21
N GLN A 129 6.89 -0.79 -14.66
CA GLN A 129 7.00 -0.50 -16.10
C GLN A 129 7.90 -1.52 -16.81
N LYS A 130 9.01 -1.92 -16.19
CA LYS A 130 9.92 -2.94 -16.74
C LYS A 130 9.26 -4.33 -16.77
N LEU A 131 8.61 -4.75 -15.68
CA LEU A 131 7.83 -6.01 -15.65
C LEU A 131 6.73 -6.02 -16.73
N ARG A 132 6.03 -4.90 -16.93
CA ARG A 132 5.05 -4.77 -18.03
C ARG A 132 5.66 -4.87 -19.42
N ARG A 133 6.94 -4.53 -19.61
CA ARG A 133 7.63 -4.69 -20.90
C ARG A 133 7.95 -6.16 -21.13
N LEU A 134 8.55 -6.82 -20.14
CA LEU A 134 8.83 -8.26 -20.17
C LEU A 134 7.55 -9.06 -20.44
N TRP A 135 6.46 -8.73 -19.75
CA TRP A 135 5.16 -9.35 -19.97
C TRP A 135 4.63 -9.17 -21.39
N ARG A 136 4.77 -7.98 -21.97
CA ARG A 136 4.35 -7.70 -23.35
C ARG A 136 5.23 -8.39 -24.38
N GLU A 137 6.52 -8.56 -24.10
CA GLU A 137 7.45 -9.29 -24.97
C GLU A 137 7.11 -10.78 -24.99
N TYR A 138 6.89 -11.36 -23.81
CA TYR A 138 6.37 -12.72 -23.67
C TYR A 138 5.06 -12.92 -24.44
N LYS A 139 4.09 -12.02 -24.29
CA LYS A 139 2.80 -12.11 -25.00
C LYS A 139 2.94 -12.12 -26.53
N LYS A 140 4.07 -11.65 -27.07
CA LYS A 140 4.36 -11.68 -28.51
C LYS A 140 5.13 -12.95 -28.91
N SER A 141 6.06 -13.42 -28.08
CA SER A 141 6.92 -14.56 -28.41
C SER A 141 6.34 -15.92 -28.01
N GLY A 142 5.51 -15.96 -26.98
CA GLY A 142 5.08 -17.21 -26.31
C GLY A 142 6.18 -17.86 -25.44
N ASP A 143 7.36 -17.25 -25.35
CA ASP A 143 8.52 -17.80 -24.65
C ASP A 143 8.43 -17.58 -23.12
N TRP A 144 7.66 -18.42 -22.45
CA TRP A 144 7.49 -18.36 -20.99
C TRP A 144 8.79 -18.71 -20.24
N LYS A 145 9.62 -19.63 -20.77
CA LYS A 145 10.93 -19.98 -20.20
C LYS A 145 11.87 -18.76 -20.23
N GLY A 146 11.90 -18.05 -21.34
CA GLY A 146 12.64 -16.80 -21.48
C GLY A 146 12.13 -15.70 -20.54
N LEU A 147 10.81 -15.61 -20.32
CA LEU A 147 10.24 -14.68 -19.36
C LEU A 147 10.73 -14.96 -17.93
N ILE A 148 10.68 -16.22 -17.47
CA ILE A 148 11.11 -16.61 -16.12
C ILE A 148 12.58 -16.22 -15.91
N ARG A 149 13.47 -16.57 -16.85
CA ARG A 149 14.90 -16.22 -16.76
C ARG A 149 15.13 -14.71 -16.69
N GLN A 150 14.44 -13.94 -17.54
CA GLN A 150 14.56 -12.48 -17.54
C GLN A 150 14.05 -11.85 -16.24
N MET A 151 12.96 -12.39 -15.69
CA MET A 151 12.42 -11.95 -14.42
C MET A 151 13.33 -12.32 -13.26
N GLU A 152 13.91 -13.51 -13.26
CA GLU A 152 14.86 -13.94 -12.24
C GLU A 152 16.08 -13.03 -12.20
N VAL A 153 16.70 -12.76 -13.35
CA VAL A 153 17.81 -11.81 -13.47
C VAL A 153 17.38 -10.41 -13.02
N PHE A 154 16.20 -9.97 -13.43
CA PHE A 154 15.71 -8.64 -13.07
C PHE A 154 15.49 -8.49 -11.56
N LEU A 155 14.87 -9.49 -10.92
CA LEU A 155 14.53 -9.47 -9.50
C LEU A 155 15.72 -9.84 -8.60
N THR A 156 16.82 -10.36 -9.16
CA THR A 156 18.04 -10.67 -8.41
C THR A 156 18.66 -9.42 -7.78
N GLY A 157 19.04 -9.51 -6.51
CA GLY A 157 19.63 -8.40 -5.75
C GLY A 157 18.63 -7.32 -5.33
N MET A 158 17.33 -7.47 -5.62
CA MET A 158 16.32 -6.57 -5.09
C MET A 158 16.07 -6.89 -3.61
N LYS A 159 16.15 -5.86 -2.76
CA LYS A 159 15.80 -6.01 -1.35
C LYS A 159 14.32 -6.32 -1.23
N ALA A 160 14.01 -7.42 -0.54
CA ALA A 160 12.67 -7.71 -0.05
C ALA A 160 12.14 -6.49 0.70
N ARG A 161 10.84 -6.26 0.61
CA ARG A 161 10.16 -5.27 1.42
C ARG A 161 10.38 -5.70 2.87
N SER A 162 11.06 -4.89 3.68
CA SER A 162 11.05 -5.11 5.12
C SER A 162 9.59 -4.91 5.55
N GLN A 163 8.86 -6.01 5.73
CA GLN A 163 7.63 -6.02 6.51
C GLN A 163 8.04 -5.68 7.93
N ALA A 164 8.05 -4.38 8.25
CA ALA A 164 7.91 -4.00 9.63
C ALA A 164 6.44 -4.29 9.93
N GLU A 165 6.17 -5.41 10.61
CA GLU A 165 4.84 -5.67 11.17
C GLU A 165 4.34 -4.39 11.82
N ILE A 166 3.15 -3.94 11.45
CA ILE A 166 2.50 -2.86 12.17
C ILE A 166 2.21 -3.42 13.58
N PRO A 167 2.93 -2.94 14.63
CA PRO A 167 2.66 -3.40 15.99
C PRO A 167 1.24 -3.00 16.38
N PRO A 168 0.59 -3.65 17.36
CA PRO A 168 -0.73 -3.24 17.82
C PRO A 168 -0.77 -1.76 18.18
N PHE A 169 -1.93 -1.13 17.97
CA PHE A 169 -2.13 0.27 18.35
C PHE A 169 -1.81 0.47 19.85
N ASP A 170 -0.98 1.45 20.14
CA ASP A 170 -0.58 1.84 21.49
C ASP A 170 -0.79 3.34 21.65
N GLY A 171 -1.84 3.71 22.37
CA GLY A 171 -2.22 5.11 22.60
C GLY A 171 -1.10 5.93 23.25
N ASN A 172 -0.18 5.32 24.02
CA ASN A 172 0.93 6.02 24.64
C ASN A 172 1.99 6.48 23.62
N LYS A 173 1.98 5.91 22.42
CA LYS A 173 2.84 6.32 21.31
C LYS A 173 2.21 7.40 20.45
N LEU A 174 0.91 7.68 20.62
CA LEU A 174 0.24 8.77 19.94
C LEU A 174 0.71 10.10 20.53
N LYS A 175 1.26 10.96 19.68
CA LYS A 175 1.75 12.28 20.08
C LYS A 175 0.97 13.35 19.34
N LEU A 176 0.27 14.19 20.08
CA LEU A 176 -0.35 15.39 19.56
C LEU A 176 0.76 16.40 19.24
N VAL A 177 0.93 16.71 17.95
CA VAL A 177 1.98 17.63 17.49
C VAL A 177 1.50 19.08 17.53
N THR A 178 0.25 19.32 17.15
CA THR A 178 -0.35 20.65 17.06
C THR A 178 -1.85 20.52 17.10
N VAL A 179 -2.50 21.50 17.73
CA VAL A 179 -3.92 21.80 17.56
C VAL A 179 -4.04 23.28 17.27
N ASP A 180 -4.92 23.61 16.35
CA ASP A 180 -5.29 24.98 16.06
C ASP A 180 -6.82 25.10 15.99
N PHE A 181 -7.30 26.32 16.25
CA PHE A 181 -8.70 26.69 16.18
C PHE A 181 -8.90 27.61 14.99
N ILE A 182 -9.94 27.33 14.22
CA ILE A 182 -10.29 28.09 13.03
C ILE A 182 -11.71 28.60 13.24
N SER A 183 -11.88 29.91 13.06
CA SER A 183 -13.14 30.63 13.19
C SER A 183 -13.37 31.46 11.95
#